data_AF-A0A852SWN8-F1
#
_entry.id   AF-A0A852SWN8-F1
#
_cell.length_a   1.000
_cell.length_b   1.000
_cell.length_c   1.000
_cell.angle_alpha   90.00
_cell.angle_beta   90.00
_cell.angle_gamma   90.00
#
_symmetry.space_group_name_H-M   'P 1'
#
loop_
_entity.id
_entity.type
_entity.pdbx_description
1 polymer ?
#
loop_
_entity_poly.entity_id
_entity_poly.type
_entity_poly.pdbx_seq_one_letter_code
_entity_poly.pdbx_strand_id
1 'polypeptide(L)'
;MQDNPVNGFQAMAVAPVVNGKADTSQVVISYAGTNPEHHADVVTDVQSVLGNQQLIGTQVGDAKSFAARVEGRYTGADIHLTGHSLGGFLALLVASETGRPATTFNAPDPWKLLSDGAKKRIDVERTAGRLPLQNYVNIWDLIGNLHPNRTGAAIYVKDEPGRQLLEYHNISNRESLDVKPDGSIRGAGVTGHTLEEIVEMHLNSMVPGVGEVMRPALGAVVATVRNPAFAGMAAKNISGLIVTVNTLSVVALAASLAATAAELAEIKRANGRLIPSMEEGLNAAKTAALMLPTITTHDIEACVDTNRLHVHQNVDEGAVREVDRLVDRHIERVQDISQGLLKMVEHTVAQDGQWALTYGSR
;
A
#
# COMPACT_ATOMS: atom_id res chain seq x y z
N MET A 1 1.66 -29.04 1.72
CA MET A 1 1.98 -27.80 0.98
C MET A 1 1.48 -27.95 -0.45
N GLN A 2 1.13 -26.84 -1.10
CA GLN A 2 0.87 -26.76 -2.53
C GLN A 2 1.60 -25.53 -3.06
N ASP A 3 2.15 -25.67 -4.26
CA ASP A 3 2.81 -24.60 -5.01
C ASP A 3 2.36 -24.74 -6.48
N ASN A 4 1.86 -23.66 -7.07
CA ASN A 4 1.45 -23.58 -8.45
C ASN A 4 2.24 -22.46 -9.15
N PRO A 5 3.34 -22.80 -9.86
CA PRO A 5 4.20 -21.80 -10.47
C PRO A 5 3.54 -21.05 -11.65
N VAL A 6 2.41 -21.54 -12.17
CA VAL A 6 1.73 -20.91 -13.31
C VAL A 6 0.95 -19.66 -12.89
N ASN A 7 0.34 -19.70 -11.70
CA ASN A 7 -0.48 -18.60 -11.20
C ASN A 7 0.04 -18.00 -9.89
N GLY A 8 1.17 -18.50 -9.36
CA GLY A 8 1.79 -18.02 -8.12
C GLY A 8 1.10 -18.48 -6.83
N PHE A 9 0.12 -19.38 -6.89
CA PHE A 9 -0.57 -19.85 -5.70
C PHE A 9 0.34 -20.71 -4.81
N GLN A 10 0.44 -20.36 -3.54
CA GLN A 10 1.18 -21.12 -2.54
C GLN A 10 0.38 -21.28 -1.25
N ALA A 11 0.39 -22.49 -0.69
CA ALA A 11 -0.33 -22.80 0.53
C ALA A 11 0.35 -23.89 1.36
N MET A 12 0.19 -23.83 2.67
CA MET A 12 0.57 -24.90 3.59
C MET A 12 -0.55 -25.21 4.59
N ALA A 13 -0.54 -26.45 5.09
CA ALA A 13 -1.36 -26.85 6.23
C ALA A 13 -0.40 -27.37 7.29
N VAL A 14 -0.50 -26.84 8.50
CA VAL A 14 0.42 -27.13 9.62
C VAL A 14 -0.38 -27.52 10.85
N ALA A 15 0.22 -28.33 11.72
CA ALA A 15 -0.36 -28.73 13.00
C ALA A 15 0.65 -28.41 14.10
N PRO A 16 0.21 -27.93 15.29
CA PRO A 16 1.10 -27.65 16.40
C PRO A 16 1.73 -28.94 16.92
N VAL A 17 2.91 -28.82 17.54
CA VAL A 17 3.58 -29.94 18.21
C VAL A 17 3.30 -29.85 19.70
N VAL A 18 2.57 -30.82 20.23
CA VAL A 18 2.26 -30.95 21.66
C VAL A 18 2.97 -32.18 22.19
N ASN A 19 3.83 -32.02 23.19
CA ASN A 19 4.63 -33.10 23.78
C ASN A 19 5.43 -33.91 22.75
N GLY A 20 6.02 -33.23 21.76
CA GLY A 20 6.86 -33.85 20.72
C GLY A 20 6.09 -34.60 19.63
N LYS A 21 4.76 -34.54 19.60
CA LYS A 21 3.92 -35.12 18.52
C LYS A 21 3.06 -34.05 17.89
N ALA A 22 2.83 -34.17 16.57
CA ALA A 22 1.89 -33.30 15.88
C ALA A 22 0.47 -33.56 16.38
N ASP A 23 -0.21 -32.52 16.84
CA ASP A 23 -1.61 -32.55 17.21
C ASP A 23 -2.47 -32.21 15.98
N THR A 24 -2.85 -33.24 15.22
CA THR A 24 -3.66 -33.07 14.01
C THR A 24 -5.14 -32.80 14.30
N SER A 25 -5.55 -32.70 15.57
CA SER A 25 -6.88 -32.20 15.92
C SER A 25 -7.00 -30.68 15.71
N GLN A 26 -5.86 -30.00 15.59
CA GLN A 26 -5.72 -28.58 15.32
C GLN A 26 -4.92 -28.39 14.04
N VAL A 27 -5.52 -27.81 13.00
CA VAL A 27 -4.85 -27.61 11.71
C VAL A 27 -4.99 -26.16 11.28
N VAL A 28 -3.88 -25.52 10.97
CA VAL A 28 -3.84 -24.17 10.40
C VAL A 28 -3.53 -24.27 8.92
N ILE A 29 -4.41 -23.71 8.09
CA ILE A 29 -4.17 -23.51 6.65
C ILE A 29 -3.64 -22.09 6.45
N SER A 30 -2.44 -21.96 5.90
CA SER A 30 -1.83 -20.69 5.55
C SER A 30 -1.71 -20.55 4.04
N TYR A 31 -2.20 -19.44 3.49
CA TYR A 31 -1.96 -19.04 2.10
C TYR A 31 -0.90 -17.95 2.04
N ALA A 32 0.01 -18.05 1.07
CA ALA A 32 1.02 -17.03 0.85
C ALA A 32 0.42 -15.77 0.21
N GLY A 33 0.97 -14.61 0.55
CA GLY A 33 0.79 -13.39 -0.21
C GLY A 33 1.72 -13.33 -1.43
N THR A 34 1.68 -12.23 -2.16
CA THR A 34 2.64 -11.92 -3.23
C THR A 34 4.05 -11.71 -2.64
N ASN A 35 5.08 -12.00 -3.43
CA ASN A 35 6.47 -11.85 -3.01
C ASN A 35 6.80 -10.38 -2.65
N PRO A 36 7.25 -10.08 -1.41
CA PRO A 36 7.42 -8.71 -0.94
C PRO A 36 8.54 -7.92 -1.63
N GLU A 37 9.49 -8.58 -2.30
CA GLU A 37 10.59 -7.92 -3.06
C GLU A 37 10.10 -7.17 -4.31
N HIS A 38 8.83 -7.36 -4.69
CA HIS A 38 8.19 -6.69 -5.82
C HIS A 38 6.98 -5.88 -5.34
N HIS A 39 7.24 -4.83 -4.56
CA HIS A 39 6.21 -3.99 -3.94
C HIS A 39 5.13 -3.46 -4.92
N ALA A 40 5.48 -3.22 -6.19
CA ALA A 40 4.53 -2.82 -7.22
C ALA A 40 3.57 -3.96 -7.64
N ASP A 41 4.01 -5.21 -7.58
CA ASP A 41 3.23 -6.38 -8.01
C ASP A 41 2.10 -6.69 -7.02
N VAL A 42 2.23 -6.33 -5.73
CA VAL A 42 1.23 -6.62 -4.69
C VAL A 42 -0.15 -6.03 -5.03
N VAL A 43 -0.20 -4.77 -5.50
CA VAL A 43 -1.46 -4.13 -5.91
C VAL A 43 -2.03 -4.84 -7.13
N THR A 44 -1.19 -5.07 -8.15
CA THR A 44 -1.59 -5.66 -9.43
C THR A 44 -2.06 -7.10 -9.30
N ASP A 45 -1.47 -7.89 -8.42
CA ASP A 45 -1.86 -9.28 -8.16
C ASP A 45 -3.21 -9.37 -7.46
N VAL A 46 -3.43 -8.53 -6.43
CA VAL A 46 -4.74 -8.41 -5.78
C VAL A 46 -5.80 -8.05 -6.83
N GLN A 47 -5.53 -7.10 -7.71
CA GLN A 47 -6.44 -6.71 -8.79
C GLN A 47 -6.70 -7.84 -9.80
N SER A 48 -5.64 -8.54 -10.21
CA SER A 48 -5.73 -9.62 -11.21
C SER A 48 -6.57 -10.78 -10.69
N VAL A 49 -6.40 -11.14 -9.41
CA VAL A 49 -7.22 -12.17 -8.74
C VAL A 49 -8.68 -11.73 -8.62
N LEU A 50 -8.94 -10.44 -8.39
CA LEU A 50 -10.30 -9.91 -8.34
C LEU A 50 -10.97 -9.79 -9.72
N GLY A 51 -10.19 -9.62 -10.79
CA GLY A 51 -10.66 -9.47 -12.18
C GLY A 51 -10.91 -10.78 -12.94
N ASN A 52 -10.09 -11.82 -12.72
CA ASN A 52 -10.19 -13.10 -13.44
C ASN A 52 -11.12 -14.12 -12.73
N GLN A 53 -12.40 -13.76 -12.57
CA GLN A 53 -13.38 -14.57 -11.82
C GLN A 53 -13.95 -15.77 -12.59
N GLN A 54 -13.16 -16.84 -12.80
CA GLN A 54 -13.71 -18.19 -13.01
C GLN A 54 -12.89 -19.30 -12.32
N LEU A 55 -13.59 -20.33 -11.85
CA LEU A 55 -13.31 -21.16 -10.66
C LEU A 55 -12.23 -22.24 -10.77
N ILE A 56 -11.56 -22.41 -11.91
CA ILE A 56 -10.57 -23.48 -12.12
C ILE A 56 -9.32 -22.91 -12.77
N GLY A 57 -8.16 -23.06 -12.12
CA GLY A 57 -6.87 -22.52 -12.57
C GLY A 57 -6.52 -21.14 -12.01
N THR A 58 -7.41 -20.52 -11.23
CA THR A 58 -7.15 -19.26 -10.51
C THR A 58 -6.69 -19.53 -9.08
N GLN A 59 -5.96 -18.59 -8.46
CA GLN A 59 -5.52 -18.74 -7.07
C GLN A 59 -6.69 -18.95 -6.09
N VAL A 60 -7.86 -18.37 -6.36
CA VAL A 60 -9.10 -18.61 -5.58
C VAL A 60 -9.59 -20.05 -5.72
N GLY A 61 -9.60 -20.58 -6.95
CA GLY A 61 -9.96 -21.99 -7.19
C GLY A 61 -8.98 -22.96 -6.53
N ASP A 62 -7.68 -22.66 -6.59
CA ASP A 62 -6.64 -23.45 -5.94
C ASP A 62 -6.75 -23.38 -4.41
N ALA A 63 -7.03 -22.21 -3.83
CA ALA A 63 -7.26 -22.05 -2.39
C ALA A 63 -8.44 -22.90 -1.89
N LYS A 64 -9.59 -22.82 -2.57
CA LYS A 64 -10.77 -23.63 -2.23
C LYS A 64 -10.47 -25.13 -2.36
N SER A 65 -9.79 -25.53 -3.43
CA SER A 65 -9.42 -26.92 -3.66
C SER A 65 -8.42 -27.44 -2.63
N PHE A 66 -7.46 -26.61 -2.22
CA PHE A 66 -6.51 -26.94 -1.16
C PHE A 66 -7.22 -27.15 0.18
N ALA A 67 -8.08 -26.21 0.57
CA ALA A 67 -8.87 -26.32 1.80
C ALA A 67 -9.72 -27.59 1.82
N ALA A 68 -10.47 -27.87 0.74
CA ALA A 68 -11.30 -29.07 0.66
C ALA A 68 -10.48 -30.36 0.83
N ARG A 69 -9.26 -30.43 0.27
CA ARG A 69 -8.37 -31.58 0.47
C ARG A 69 -7.86 -31.70 1.90
N VAL A 70 -7.55 -30.59 2.57
CA VAL A 70 -7.13 -30.58 3.98
C VAL A 70 -8.28 -31.01 4.88
N GLU A 71 -9.48 -30.46 4.69
CA GLU A 71 -10.69 -30.82 5.43
C GLU A 71 -11.06 -32.30 5.27
N GLY A 72 -10.95 -32.83 4.05
CA GLY A 72 -11.18 -34.25 3.79
C GLY A 72 -10.13 -35.16 4.43
N ARG A 73 -8.87 -34.71 4.53
CA ARG A 73 -7.79 -35.49 5.13
C ARG A 73 -7.82 -35.48 6.66
N TYR A 74 -8.22 -34.36 7.26
CA TYR A 74 -8.27 -34.16 8.71
C TYR A 74 -9.71 -33.97 9.17
N THR A 75 -10.57 -34.95 8.87
CA THR A 75 -11.98 -34.91 9.24
C THR A 75 -12.14 -34.82 10.76
N GLY A 76 -12.94 -33.86 11.22
CA GLY A 76 -13.16 -33.61 12.65
C GLY A 76 -12.09 -32.73 13.33
N ALA A 77 -11.03 -32.33 12.61
CA ALA A 77 -10.10 -31.33 13.10
C ALA A 77 -10.75 -29.94 13.17
N ASP A 78 -10.31 -29.15 14.15
CA ASP A 78 -10.51 -27.72 14.17
C ASP A 78 -9.55 -27.08 13.16
N ILE A 79 -10.11 -26.41 12.16
CA ILE A 79 -9.37 -25.89 11.01
C ILE A 79 -9.47 -24.38 11.01
N HIS A 80 -8.31 -23.73 11.17
CA HIS A 80 -8.18 -22.28 11.16
C HIS A 80 -7.45 -21.81 9.91
N LEU A 81 -7.85 -20.67 9.35
CA LEU A 81 -7.21 -20.12 8.16
C LEU A 81 -6.42 -18.86 8.48
N THR A 82 -5.30 -18.67 7.79
CA THR A 82 -4.46 -17.48 7.96
C THR A 82 -3.74 -17.11 6.68
N GLY A 83 -3.25 -15.88 6.63
CA GLY A 83 -2.50 -15.34 5.52
C GLY A 83 -2.33 -13.82 5.66
N HIS A 84 -1.40 -13.29 4.88
CA HIS A 84 -1.15 -11.86 4.75
C HIS A 84 -1.44 -11.41 3.33
N SER A 85 -1.86 -10.15 3.15
CA SER A 85 -2.07 -9.56 1.82
C SER A 85 -3.05 -10.40 0.98
N LEU A 86 -2.65 -10.79 -0.24
CA LEU A 86 -3.39 -11.70 -1.10
C LEU A 86 -3.70 -13.05 -0.42
N GLY A 87 -2.76 -13.62 0.32
CA GLY A 87 -2.98 -14.86 1.08
C GLY A 87 -4.03 -14.69 2.19
N GLY A 88 -4.05 -13.52 2.83
CA GLY A 88 -5.08 -13.15 3.78
C GLY A 88 -6.46 -13.01 3.14
N PHE A 89 -6.53 -12.42 1.95
CA PHE A 89 -7.76 -12.36 1.16
C PHE A 89 -8.29 -13.76 0.80
N LEU A 90 -7.41 -14.67 0.36
CA LEU A 90 -7.77 -16.06 0.07
C LEU A 90 -8.26 -16.78 1.34
N ALA A 91 -7.60 -16.55 2.48
CA ALA A 91 -8.01 -17.10 3.77
C ALA A 91 -9.40 -16.62 4.19
N LEU A 92 -9.67 -15.31 4.17
CA LEU A 92 -10.98 -14.74 4.49
C LEU A 92 -12.06 -15.26 3.55
N LEU A 93 -11.78 -15.36 2.25
CA LEU A 93 -12.71 -15.86 1.26
C LEU A 93 -13.07 -17.33 1.53
N VAL A 94 -12.08 -18.20 1.68
CA VAL A 94 -12.31 -19.62 1.94
C VAL A 94 -13.01 -19.83 3.30
N ALA A 95 -12.60 -19.10 4.34
CA ALA A 95 -13.20 -19.16 5.67
C ALA A 95 -14.68 -18.75 5.65
N SER A 96 -15.02 -17.69 4.92
CA SER A 96 -16.39 -17.20 4.75
C SER A 96 -17.28 -18.24 4.04
N GLU A 97 -16.77 -18.90 3.00
CA GLU A 97 -17.51 -19.92 2.24
C GLU A 97 -17.70 -21.22 3.03
N THR A 98 -16.71 -21.61 3.83
CA THR A 98 -16.71 -22.88 4.58
C THR A 98 -17.29 -22.74 5.99
N GLY A 99 -17.40 -21.52 6.51
CA GLY A 99 -17.80 -21.26 7.90
C GLY A 99 -16.69 -21.56 8.92
N ARG A 100 -15.43 -21.61 8.48
CA ARG A 100 -14.25 -21.81 9.33
C ARG A 100 -13.77 -20.47 9.92
N PRO A 101 -13.08 -20.49 11.07
CA PRO A 101 -12.45 -19.29 11.60
C PRO A 101 -11.20 -18.89 10.78
N ALA A 102 -10.90 -17.60 10.77
CA ALA A 102 -9.70 -17.05 10.15
C ALA A 102 -9.10 -15.88 10.92
N THR A 103 -7.77 -15.82 10.94
CA THR A 103 -6.99 -14.68 11.43
C THR A 103 -6.00 -14.27 10.34
N THR A 104 -6.19 -13.08 9.79
CA THR A 104 -5.41 -12.58 8.65
C THR A 104 -4.79 -11.22 8.97
N PHE A 105 -3.88 -10.80 8.10
CA PHE A 105 -3.12 -9.56 8.27
C PHE A 105 -3.15 -8.76 6.99
N ASN A 106 -3.53 -7.48 7.09
CA ASN A 106 -3.50 -6.53 5.98
C ASN A 106 -4.21 -7.08 4.71
N ALA A 107 -5.27 -7.87 4.91
CA ALA A 107 -5.99 -8.50 3.81
C ALA A 107 -7.06 -7.55 3.24
N PRO A 108 -7.20 -7.41 1.91
CA PRO A 108 -8.35 -6.74 1.34
C PRO A 108 -9.64 -7.55 1.59
N ASP A 109 -10.76 -6.85 1.81
CA ASP A 109 -12.04 -7.48 2.14
C ASP A 109 -12.65 -8.24 0.91
N PRO A 110 -12.97 -9.55 1.04
CA PRO A 110 -13.44 -10.36 -0.09
C PRO A 110 -14.95 -10.27 -0.36
N TRP A 111 -15.72 -9.41 0.32
CA TRP A 111 -17.20 -9.46 0.36
C TRP A 111 -17.87 -9.54 -1.01
N LYS A 112 -17.33 -8.86 -2.02
CA LYS A 112 -17.90 -8.84 -3.38
C LYS A 112 -17.89 -10.22 -4.04
N LEU A 113 -16.92 -11.06 -3.70
CA LEU A 113 -16.71 -12.40 -4.25
C LEU A 113 -17.39 -13.51 -3.47
N LEU A 114 -17.92 -13.19 -2.29
CA LEU A 114 -18.61 -14.16 -1.46
C LEU A 114 -19.95 -14.56 -2.06
N SER A 115 -20.25 -15.84 -1.98
CA SER A 115 -21.60 -16.36 -2.24
C SER A 115 -22.64 -15.72 -1.31
N ASP A 116 -23.90 -15.73 -1.73
CA ASP A 116 -24.99 -15.25 -0.87
C ASP A 116 -25.13 -16.09 0.41
N GLY A 117 -24.76 -17.38 0.35
CA GLY A 117 -24.70 -18.25 1.52
C GLY A 117 -23.65 -17.81 2.53
N ALA A 118 -22.45 -17.47 2.05
CA ALA A 118 -21.37 -16.94 2.90
C ALA A 118 -21.76 -15.60 3.54
N LYS A 119 -22.33 -14.67 2.76
CA LYS A 119 -22.81 -13.36 3.28
C LYS A 119 -23.84 -13.53 4.39
N LYS A 120 -24.86 -14.38 4.17
CA LYS A 120 -25.88 -14.70 5.19
C LYS A 120 -25.27 -15.31 6.45
N ARG A 121 -24.29 -16.20 6.30
CA ARG A 121 -23.60 -16.82 7.44
C ARG A 121 -22.86 -15.76 8.27
N ILE A 122 -22.13 -14.86 7.62
CA ILE A 122 -21.44 -13.75 8.29
C ILE A 122 -22.45 -12.88 9.04
N ASP A 123 -23.58 -12.54 8.42
CA ASP A 123 -24.62 -11.74 9.07
C ASP A 123 -25.16 -12.44 10.33
N VAL A 124 -25.41 -13.75 10.28
CA VAL A 124 -25.86 -14.56 11.43
C VAL A 124 -24.83 -14.59 12.55
N GLU A 125 -23.55 -14.84 12.23
CA GLU A 125 -22.47 -14.86 13.22
C GLU A 125 -22.34 -13.49 13.91
N ARG A 126 -22.39 -12.41 13.13
CA ARG A 126 -22.32 -11.03 13.65
C ARG A 126 -23.51 -10.68 14.54
N THR A 127 -24.73 -11.05 14.16
CA THR A 127 -25.92 -10.85 15.01
C THR A 127 -25.82 -11.65 16.31
N ALA A 128 -25.17 -12.81 16.29
CA ALA A 128 -24.90 -13.62 17.47
C ALA A 128 -23.70 -13.12 18.31
N GLY A 129 -23.06 -12.01 17.94
CA GLY A 129 -21.88 -11.47 18.63
C GLY A 129 -20.62 -12.32 18.45
N ARG A 130 -20.59 -13.20 17.44
CA ARG A 130 -19.43 -14.05 17.13
C ARG A 130 -18.61 -13.43 15.99
N LEU A 131 -17.30 -13.39 16.16
CA LEU A 131 -16.34 -12.84 15.19
C LEU A 131 -15.34 -13.93 14.75
N PRO A 132 -15.79 -14.95 13.98
CA PRO A 132 -14.92 -16.03 13.51
C PRO A 132 -13.89 -15.53 12.49
N LEU A 133 -14.13 -14.39 11.85
CA LEU A 133 -13.23 -13.75 10.91
C LEU A 133 -12.58 -12.55 11.57
N GLN A 134 -11.25 -12.54 11.63
CA GLN A 134 -10.46 -11.46 12.18
C GLN A 134 -9.36 -11.09 11.20
N ASN A 135 -9.28 -9.82 10.84
CA ASN A 135 -8.29 -9.30 9.92
C ASN A 135 -7.62 -8.09 10.57
N TYR A 136 -6.38 -8.23 11.00
CA TYR A 136 -5.63 -7.11 11.58
C TYR A 136 -5.12 -6.23 10.46
N VAL A 137 -5.64 -5.01 10.38
CA VAL A 137 -5.36 -4.08 9.27
C VAL A 137 -4.67 -2.84 9.84
N ASN A 138 -3.45 -2.58 9.38
CA ASN A 138 -2.79 -1.31 9.68
C ASN A 138 -3.65 -0.15 9.14
N ILE A 139 -3.88 0.88 9.96
CA ILE A 139 -4.76 2.01 9.62
C ILE A 139 -4.28 2.81 8.40
N TRP A 140 -3.00 2.73 8.05
CA TRP A 140 -2.41 3.40 6.89
C TRP A 140 -2.13 2.45 5.71
N ASP A 141 -2.47 1.16 5.83
CA ASP A 141 -2.27 0.19 4.75
C ASP A 141 -3.28 0.40 3.62
N LEU A 142 -2.79 0.85 2.47
CA LEU A 142 -3.58 1.03 1.27
C LEU A 142 -4.30 -0.25 0.81
N ILE A 143 -3.65 -1.41 0.89
CA ILE A 143 -4.17 -2.66 0.33
C ILE A 143 -5.27 -3.22 1.24
N GLY A 144 -5.00 -3.32 2.55
CA GLY A 144 -5.98 -3.77 3.53
C GLY A 144 -7.22 -2.88 3.59
N ASN A 145 -7.06 -1.58 3.31
CA ASN A 145 -8.15 -0.60 3.27
C ASN A 145 -8.74 -0.38 1.86
N LEU A 146 -8.33 -1.14 0.84
CA LEU A 146 -8.79 -0.98 -0.56
C LEU A 146 -10.30 -1.16 -0.71
N HIS A 147 -10.93 -1.95 0.17
CA HIS A 147 -12.35 -2.25 0.14
C HIS A 147 -13.01 -1.94 1.49
N PRO A 148 -14.30 -1.53 1.50
CA PRO A 148 -15.02 -1.36 2.75
C PRO A 148 -15.09 -2.68 3.53
N ASN A 149 -14.96 -2.60 4.86
CA ASN A 149 -15.06 -3.72 5.80
C ASN A 149 -16.49 -4.29 5.89
N ARG A 150 -16.98 -4.93 4.82
CA ARG A 150 -18.34 -5.48 4.74
C ARG A 150 -18.44 -6.87 5.37
N THR A 151 -17.35 -7.65 5.36
CA THR A 151 -17.27 -8.88 6.15
C THR A 151 -17.34 -8.58 7.65
N GLY A 152 -16.94 -7.38 8.07
CA GLY A 152 -16.82 -7.02 9.48
C GLY A 152 -15.58 -7.63 10.15
N ALA A 153 -14.67 -8.24 9.37
CA ALA A 153 -13.49 -8.90 9.89
C ALA A 153 -12.41 -7.91 10.34
N ALA A 154 -12.38 -6.67 9.82
CA ALA A 154 -11.29 -5.75 10.10
C ALA A 154 -11.22 -5.34 11.58
N ILE A 155 -10.05 -5.56 12.18
CA ILE A 155 -9.60 -5.05 13.46
C ILE A 155 -8.46 -4.09 13.15
N TYR A 156 -8.74 -2.79 13.18
CA TYR A 156 -7.76 -1.79 12.79
C TYR A 156 -6.67 -1.63 13.85
N VAL A 157 -5.43 -1.49 13.39
CA VAL A 157 -4.23 -1.44 14.20
C VAL A 157 -3.55 -0.08 14.01
N LYS A 158 -3.36 0.64 15.13
CA LYS A 158 -2.73 1.96 15.13
C LYS A 158 -1.31 1.89 14.59
N ASP A 159 -0.95 2.86 13.75
CA ASP A 159 0.43 3.13 13.34
C ASP A 159 0.62 4.65 13.17
N GLU A 160 1.87 5.11 13.17
CA GLU A 160 2.21 6.53 13.02
C GLU A 160 2.48 6.87 11.54
N PRO A 161 2.09 8.06 11.07
CA PRO A 161 2.35 8.49 9.70
C PRO A 161 3.84 8.79 9.45
N GLY A 162 4.25 8.93 8.19
CA GLY A 162 5.61 9.33 7.80
C GLY A 162 6.46 8.27 7.09
N ARG A 163 5.90 7.10 6.81
CA ARG A 163 6.51 6.04 5.98
C ARG A 163 5.92 6.00 4.57
N GLN A 164 6.58 5.30 3.64
CA GLN A 164 6.03 5.05 2.31
C GLN A 164 4.74 4.21 2.38
N LEU A 165 3.79 4.43 1.45
CA LEU A 165 2.46 3.77 1.49
C LEU A 165 2.52 2.25 1.61
N LEU A 166 3.44 1.62 0.86
CA LEU A 166 3.56 0.16 0.81
C LEU A 166 4.28 -0.42 2.03
N GLU A 167 4.97 0.41 2.83
CA GLU A 167 5.58 -0.05 4.08
C GLU A 167 4.53 -0.39 5.14
N TYR A 168 3.41 0.33 5.18
CA TYR A 168 2.30 0.01 6.10
C TYR A 168 1.64 -1.33 5.78
N HIS A 169 1.76 -1.79 4.53
CA HIS A 169 1.25 -3.09 4.12
C HIS A 169 2.10 -4.24 4.64
N ASN A 170 3.38 -3.99 4.92
CA ASN A 170 4.31 -5.03 5.35
C ASN A 170 4.07 -5.42 6.83
N ILE A 171 4.29 -6.70 7.14
CA ILE A 171 4.18 -7.28 8.49
C ILE A 171 5.54 -7.59 9.11
N SER A 172 6.64 -7.49 8.35
CA SER A 172 7.98 -7.79 8.84
C SER A 172 8.57 -6.65 9.70
N ASN A 173 8.09 -5.42 9.51
CA ASN A 173 8.51 -4.28 10.33
C ASN A 173 7.60 -4.19 11.56
N ARG A 174 8.12 -4.63 12.71
CA ARG A 174 7.34 -5.04 13.90
C ARG A 174 6.68 -3.92 14.70
N GLU A 175 6.61 -2.69 14.18
CA GLU A 175 6.14 -1.55 14.98
C GLU A 175 4.61 -1.53 15.16
N SER A 176 3.82 -1.93 14.16
CA SER A 176 2.35 -1.89 14.24
C SER A 176 1.71 -3.25 14.54
N LEU A 177 2.18 -4.36 13.95
CA LEU A 177 1.62 -5.70 14.18
C LEU A 177 2.41 -6.51 15.22
N ASP A 178 2.69 -5.87 16.35
CA ASP A 178 3.37 -6.49 17.49
C ASP A 178 2.42 -7.38 18.29
N VAL A 179 2.63 -8.71 18.22
CA VAL A 179 1.83 -9.72 18.94
C VAL A 179 2.41 -9.92 20.33
N LYS A 180 1.61 -9.59 21.35
CA LYS A 180 1.96 -9.80 22.75
C LYS A 180 1.93 -11.28 23.14
N PRO A 181 2.57 -11.67 24.26
CA PRO A 181 2.56 -13.06 24.74
C PRO A 181 1.17 -13.64 25.01
N ASP A 182 0.17 -12.79 25.26
CA ASP A 182 -1.24 -13.17 25.45
C ASP A 182 -2.01 -13.34 24.13
N GLY A 183 -1.35 -13.16 22.98
CA GLY A 183 -1.94 -13.23 21.64
C GLY A 183 -2.62 -11.94 21.18
N SER A 184 -2.69 -10.90 22.02
CA SER A 184 -3.25 -9.61 21.61
C SER A 184 -2.27 -8.80 20.75
N ILE A 185 -2.79 -8.03 19.79
CA ILE A 185 -1.97 -7.12 18.97
C ILE A 185 -1.95 -5.73 19.58
N ARG A 186 -0.75 -5.16 19.71
CA ARG A 186 -0.57 -3.80 20.22
C ARG A 186 -1.29 -2.78 19.35
N GLY A 187 -2.05 -1.88 19.96
CA GLY A 187 -2.74 -0.80 19.23
C GLY A 187 -3.92 -1.26 18.37
N ALA A 188 -4.35 -2.51 18.48
CA ALA A 188 -5.55 -3.02 17.82
C ALA A 188 -6.84 -2.47 18.46
N GLY A 189 -7.88 -2.29 17.63
CA GLY A 189 -9.20 -1.83 18.06
C GLY A 189 -9.42 -0.32 17.90
N VAL A 190 -8.63 0.35 17.06
CA VAL A 190 -8.86 1.76 16.71
C VAL A 190 -9.88 1.90 15.56
N THR A 191 -10.27 3.13 15.24
CA THR A 191 -11.07 3.42 14.05
C THR A 191 -10.17 3.40 12.80
N GLY A 192 -10.60 2.69 11.76
CA GLY A 192 -9.87 2.66 10.49
C GLY A 192 -10.01 3.95 9.69
N HIS A 193 -9.04 4.22 8.82
CA HIS A 193 -9.07 5.35 7.90
C HIS A 193 -9.75 5.01 6.59
N THR A 194 -10.34 6.02 5.95
CA THR A 194 -10.79 5.87 4.57
C THR A 194 -9.62 5.94 3.60
N LEU A 195 -9.81 5.43 2.37
CA LEU A 195 -8.80 5.57 1.33
C LEU A 195 -8.42 7.03 1.06
N GLU A 196 -9.38 7.94 1.18
CA GLU A 196 -9.15 9.37 1.00
C GLU A 196 -8.22 9.91 2.10
N GLU A 197 -8.46 9.54 3.35
CA GLU A 197 -7.62 9.92 4.50
C GLU A 197 -6.20 9.34 4.39
N ILE A 198 -6.05 8.10 3.91
CA ILE A 198 -4.75 7.45 3.70
C ILE A 198 -3.95 8.18 2.62
N VAL A 199 -4.58 8.50 1.49
CA VAL A 199 -3.93 9.24 0.39
C VAL A 199 -3.58 10.67 0.82
N GLU A 200 -4.50 11.34 1.51
CA GLU A 200 -4.27 12.69 2.03
C GLU A 200 -3.11 12.74 3.04
N MET A 201 -3.06 11.78 3.98
CA MET A 201 -1.95 11.62 4.91
C MET A 201 -0.62 11.46 4.15
N HIS A 202 -0.58 10.59 3.14
CA HIS A 202 0.64 10.34 2.39
C HIS A 202 1.14 11.60 1.67
N LEU A 203 0.24 12.31 0.98
CA LEU A 203 0.57 13.57 0.32
C LEU A 203 1.10 14.61 1.32
N ASN A 204 0.48 14.71 2.49
CA ASN A 204 0.90 15.62 3.57
C ASN A 204 2.24 15.23 4.20
N SER A 205 2.58 13.93 4.27
CA SER A 205 3.87 13.46 4.80
C SER A 205 5.06 13.86 3.92
N MET A 206 4.82 14.15 2.64
CA MET A 206 5.86 14.48 1.66
C MET A 206 5.98 15.97 1.43
N VAL A 207 4.84 16.65 1.31
CA VAL A 207 4.79 18.11 1.22
C VAL A 207 3.68 18.60 2.16
N PRO A 208 4.04 19.18 3.31
CA PRO A 208 3.06 19.70 4.26
C PRO A 208 2.06 20.65 3.57
N GLY A 209 0.77 20.35 3.68
CA GLY A 209 -0.32 21.17 3.14
C GLY A 209 -0.79 20.82 1.72
N VAL A 210 -0.09 19.95 0.98
CA VAL A 210 -0.53 19.54 -0.38
C VAL A 210 -1.78 18.66 -0.35
N GLY A 211 -1.94 17.83 0.69
CA GLY A 211 -3.14 17.01 0.87
C GLY A 211 -4.41 17.85 0.95
N GLU A 212 -4.39 18.96 1.70
CA GLU A 212 -5.55 19.86 1.82
C GLU A 212 -5.90 20.55 0.49
N VAL A 213 -4.87 20.93 -0.28
CA VAL A 213 -5.04 21.55 -1.61
C VAL A 213 -5.64 20.57 -2.62
N MET A 214 -5.24 19.29 -2.56
CA MET A 214 -5.70 18.25 -3.47
C MET A 214 -7.01 17.59 -3.04
N ARG A 215 -7.45 17.78 -1.79
CA ARG A 215 -8.64 17.16 -1.21
C ARG A 215 -9.92 17.34 -2.04
N PRO A 216 -10.23 18.52 -2.63
CA PRO A 216 -11.40 18.67 -3.48
C PRO A 216 -11.32 17.83 -4.76
N ALA A 217 -10.14 17.72 -5.37
CA ALA A 217 -9.92 16.94 -6.58
C ALA A 217 -9.99 15.43 -6.29
N LEU A 218 -9.35 14.97 -5.20
CA LEU A 218 -9.43 13.59 -4.72
C LEU A 218 -10.88 13.22 -4.36
N GLY A 219 -11.57 14.09 -3.63
CA GLY A 219 -12.97 13.93 -3.27
C GLY A 219 -13.89 13.84 -4.48
N ALA A 220 -13.63 14.60 -5.56
CA ALA A 220 -14.40 14.53 -6.80
C ALA A 220 -14.20 13.19 -7.55
N VAL A 221 -12.97 12.66 -7.58
CA VAL A 221 -12.67 11.35 -8.18
C VAL A 221 -13.37 10.24 -7.38
N VAL A 222 -13.26 10.28 -6.05
CA VAL A 222 -13.93 9.31 -5.16
C VAL A 222 -15.45 9.41 -5.22
N ALA A 223 -16.02 10.62 -5.27
CA ALA A 223 -17.47 10.83 -5.34
C ALA A 223 -18.05 10.31 -6.67
N THR A 224 -17.32 10.49 -7.77
CA THR A 224 -17.65 9.91 -9.08
C THR A 224 -17.67 8.38 -9.00
N VAL A 225 -16.71 7.78 -8.30
CA VAL A 225 -16.62 6.33 -8.02
C VAL A 225 -17.74 5.81 -7.11
N ARG A 226 -18.19 6.59 -6.11
CA ARG A 226 -19.21 6.19 -5.12
C ARG A 226 -20.65 6.51 -5.51
N ASN A 227 -20.90 7.16 -6.66
CA ASN A 227 -22.23 7.60 -7.06
C ASN A 227 -23.21 6.41 -7.28
N PRO A 228 -24.41 6.38 -6.65
CA PRO A 228 -25.37 5.28 -6.76
C PRO A 228 -25.87 5.00 -8.18
N ALA A 229 -25.94 6.01 -9.05
CA ALA A 229 -26.32 5.84 -10.45
C ALA A 229 -25.24 5.06 -11.24
N PHE A 230 -23.98 5.19 -10.85
CA PHE A 230 -22.85 4.41 -11.35
C PHE A 230 -22.74 3.05 -10.65
N ALA A 231 -23.00 2.97 -9.35
CA ALA A 231 -23.02 1.71 -8.60
C ALA A 231 -24.14 0.75 -9.08
N GLY A 232 -25.29 1.28 -9.52
CA GLY A 232 -26.38 0.50 -10.12
C GLY A 232 -26.08 -0.05 -11.52
N MET A 233 -25.21 0.61 -12.29
CA MET A 233 -24.67 0.10 -13.57
C MET A 233 -23.49 -0.86 -13.36
N ALA A 234 -22.63 -0.59 -12.38
CA ALA A 234 -21.52 -1.46 -11.95
C ALA A 234 -22.01 -2.76 -11.28
N ALA A 235 -23.23 -2.79 -10.74
CA ALA A 235 -23.86 -3.99 -10.21
C ALA A 235 -24.37 -4.96 -11.29
N LYS A 236 -24.56 -4.48 -12.54
CA LYS A 236 -25.05 -5.32 -13.66
C LYS A 236 -23.95 -5.82 -14.59
N ASN A 237 -22.82 -5.11 -14.71
CA ASN A 237 -21.72 -5.48 -15.61
C ASN A 237 -20.37 -5.49 -14.90
N ILE A 238 -19.63 -6.60 -15.06
CA ILE A 238 -18.32 -6.91 -14.45
C ILE A 238 -17.26 -5.84 -14.77
N SER A 239 -17.32 -5.19 -15.94
CA SER A 239 -16.35 -4.17 -16.38
C SER A 239 -16.35 -2.90 -15.53
N GLY A 240 -17.49 -2.44 -15.03
CA GLY A 240 -17.57 -1.20 -14.23
C GLY A 240 -16.88 -1.30 -12.86
N LEU A 241 -16.81 -2.50 -12.29
CA LEU A 241 -16.10 -2.79 -11.05
C LEU A 241 -14.58 -2.78 -11.23
N ILE A 242 -14.07 -3.25 -12.37
CA ILE A 242 -12.65 -3.28 -12.73
C ILE A 242 -12.12 -1.84 -12.91
N VAL A 243 -12.90 -0.96 -13.54
CA VAL A 243 -12.56 0.45 -13.79
C VAL A 243 -12.40 1.25 -12.49
N THR A 244 -13.25 0.96 -11.50
CA THR A 244 -13.25 1.64 -10.20
C THR A 244 -11.96 1.36 -9.42
N VAL A 245 -11.49 0.11 -9.46
CA VAL A 245 -10.27 -0.33 -8.76
C VAL A 245 -9.01 0.11 -9.51
N ASN A 246 -9.03 0.06 -10.86
CA ASN A 246 -7.96 0.59 -11.71
C ASN A 246 -7.74 2.09 -11.45
N THR A 247 -8.82 2.87 -11.34
CA THR A 247 -8.73 4.31 -11.07
C THR A 247 -8.08 4.63 -9.72
N LEU A 248 -8.48 3.94 -8.65
CA LEU A 248 -7.94 4.18 -7.31
C LEU A 248 -6.47 3.77 -7.17
N SER A 249 -6.07 2.70 -7.86
CA SER A 249 -4.68 2.24 -7.85
C SER A 249 -3.79 3.09 -8.74
N VAL A 250 -4.33 3.66 -9.82
CA VAL A 250 -3.68 4.69 -10.62
C VAL A 250 -3.52 5.99 -9.84
N VAL A 251 -4.49 6.36 -8.99
CA VAL A 251 -4.36 7.51 -8.07
C VAL A 251 -3.30 7.27 -7.00
N ALA A 252 -3.25 6.06 -6.41
CA ALA A 252 -2.20 5.70 -5.46
C ALA A 252 -0.81 5.63 -6.12
N LEU A 253 -0.73 5.12 -7.35
CA LEU A 253 0.48 5.15 -8.17
C LEU A 253 0.89 6.58 -8.52
N ALA A 254 -0.06 7.45 -8.88
CA ALA A 254 0.19 8.86 -9.13
C ALA A 254 0.67 9.59 -7.85
N ALA A 255 0.13 9.23 -6.68
CA ALA A 255 0.60 9.74 -5.40
C ALA A 255 2.03 9.26 -5.07
N SER A 256 2.37 8.01 -5.35
CA SER A 256 3.73 7.46 -5.24
C SER A 256 4.72 8.06 -6.26
N LEU A 257 4.24 8.40 -7.46
CA LEU A 257 5.03 9.13 -8.45
C LEU A 257 5.27 10.58 -7.98
N ALA A 258 4.24 11.25 -7.48
CA ALA A 258 4.37 12.58 -6.87
C ALA A 258 5.34 12.57 -5.66
N ALA A 259 5.36 11.49 -4.88
CA ALA A 259 6.33 11.27 -3.81
C ALA A 259 7.77 11.27 -4.32
N THR A 260 8.02 10.53 -5.39
CA THR A 260 9.34 10.42 -6.02
C THR A 260 9.79 11.79 -6.55
N ALA A 261 8.86 12.60 -7.08
CA ALA A 261 9.15 13.98 -7.48
C ALA A 261 9.51 14.89 -6.29
N ALA A 262 8.96 14.65 -5.10
CA ALA A 262 9.29 15.41 -3.89
C ALA A 262 10.70 15.08 -3.37
N GLU A 263 11.12 13.82 -3.38
CA GLU A 263 12.50 13.42 -3.04
C GLU A 263 13.52 14.02 -4.02
N LEU A 264 13.18 14.03 -5.31
CA LEU A 264 13.96 14.72 -6.35
C LEU A 264 14.07 16.23 -6.07
N ALA A 265 13.00 16.86 -5.58
CA ALA A 265 13.02 18.27 -5.19
C ALA A 265 13.90 18.54 -3.94
N GLU A 266 13.99 17.60 -3.00
CA GLU A 266 14.92 17.71 -1.86
C GLU A 266 16.39 17.61 -2.30
N ILE A 267 16.71 16.74 -3.27
CA ILE A 267 18.06 16.68 -3.87
C ILE A 267 18.41 18.04 -4.50
N LYS A 268 17.47 18.67 -5.22
CA LYS A 268 17.65 20.01 -5.78
C LYS A 268 17.85 21.09 -4.70
N ARG A 269 17.09 21.04 -3.60
CA ARG A 269 17.27 21.95 -2.45
C ARG A 269 18.60 21.75 -1.75
N ALA A 270 19.08 20.51 -1.66
CA ALA A 270 20.40 20.20 -1.11
C ALA A 270 21.52 20.75 -2.01
N ASN A 271 21.43 20.52 -3.33
CA ASN A 271 22.38 21.05 -4.32
C ASN A 271 22.45 22.58 -4.30
N GLY A 272 21.29 23.25 -4.27
CA GLY A 272 21.21 24.72 -4.23
C GLY A 272 21.75 25.34 -2.94
N ARG A 273 21.83 24.57 -1.84
CA ARG A 273 22.39 25.02 -0.56
C ARG A 273 23.88 24.72 -0.40
N LEU A 274 24.44 23.82 -1.21
CA LEU A 274 25.82 23.37 -1.08
C LEU A 274 26.83 24.53 -1.11
N ILE A 275 26.75 25.38 -2.13
CA ILE A 275 27.64 26.54 -2.30
C ILE A 275 27.38 27.61 -1.22
N PRO A 276 26.13 28.08 -0.98
CA PRO A 276 25.86 29.03 0.09
C PRO A 276 26.31 28.58 1.49
N SER A 277 26.11 27.30 1.84
CA SER A 277 26.54 26.78 3.15
C SER A 277 28.06 26.68 3.27
N MET A 278 28.76 26.35 2.18
CA MET A 278 30.22 26.38 2.17
C MET A 278 30.77 27.82 2.23
N GLU A 279 30.10 28.78 1.59
CA GLU A 279 30.46 30.21 1.67
C GLU A 279 30.23 30.75 3.08
N GLU A 280 29.12 30.37 3.72
CA GLU A 280 28.83 30.71 5.10
C GLU A 280 29.89 30.14 6.06
N GLY A 281 30.27 28.87 5.89
CA GLY A 281 31.34 28.23 6.67
C GLY A 281 32.70 28.91 6.48
N LEU A 282 33.05 29.26 5.24
CA LEU A 282 34.27 30.00 4.93
C LEU A 282 34.24 31.40 5.58
N ASN A 283 33.12 32.12 5.49
CA ASN A 283 32.97 33.45 6.08
C ASN A 283 32.99 33.41 7.62
N ALA A 284 32.41 32.38 8.24
CA ALA A 284 32.51 32.16 9.67
C ALA A 284 33.97 31.90 10.11
N ALA A 285 34.71 31.09 9.34
CA ALA A 285 36.13 30.84 9.59
C ALA A 285 36.98 32.12 9.43
N LYS A 286 36.73 32.92 8.39
CA LYS A 286 37.36 34.24 8.20
C LYS A 286 37.08 35.17 9.38
N THR A 287 35.82 35.22 9.84
CA THR A 287 35.41 36.05 10.98
C THR A 287 36.06 35.61 12.28
N ALA A 288 36.17 34.30 12.53
CA ALA A 288 36.87 33.76 13.69
C ALA A 288 38.37 34.06 13.66
N ALA A 289 39.01 33.97 12.48
CA ALA A 289 40.43 34.27 12.33
C ALA A 289 40.75 35.75 12.62
N LEU A 290 39.84 36.67 12.32
CA LEU A 290 39.97 38.10 12.66
C LEU A 290 39.97 38.39 14.17
N MET A 291 39.54 37.43 15.00
CA MET A 291 39.57 37.57 16.46
C MET A 291 40.96 37.27 17.05
N LEU A 292 41.89 36.71 16.26
CA LEU A 292 43.24 36.42 16.70
C LEU A 292 44.10 37.71 16.66
N PRO A 293 44.82 38.04 17.74
CA PRO A 293 45.72 39.19 17.73
C PRO A 293 46.81 38.97 16.67
N THR A 294 47.19 40.03 15.95
CA THR A 294 48.21 40.09 14.88
C THR A 294 47.80 39.60 13.48
N ILE A 295 46.62 39.02 13.29
CA ILE A 295 46.12 38.61 11.97
C ILE A 295 45.32 39.74 11.33
N THR A 296 45.61 40.07 10.07
CA THR A 296 44.87 41.06 9.28
C THR A 296 43.95 40.41 8.25
N THR A 297 43.00 41.19 7.71
CA THR A 297 42.17 40.75 6.58
C THR A 297 43.01 40.33 5.38
N HIS A 298 44.16 40.99 5.14
CA HIS A 298 45.05 40.63 4.05
C HIS A 298 45.67 39.25 4.25
N ASP A 299 46.09 38.92 5.47
CA ASP A 299 46.68 37.60 5.79
C ASP A 299 45.65 36.47 5.62
N ILE A 300 44.39 36.73 5.95
CA ILE A 300 43.28 35.78 5.78
C ILE A 300 42.97 35.54 4.30
N GLU A 301 42.83 36.61 3.50
CA GLU A 301 42.57 36.45 2.06
C GLU A 301 43.76 35.80 1.34
N ALA A 302 45.00 36.16 1.68
CA ALA A 302 46.20 35.52 1.15
C ALA A 302 46.25 34.02 1.50
N CYS A 303 45.81 33.64 2.72
CA CYS A 303 45.70 32.24 3.13
C CYS A 303 44.65 31.49 2.31
N VAL A 304 43.49 32.10 2.07
CA VAL A 304 42.41 31.52 1.25
C VAL A 304 42.86 31.33 -0.20
N ASP A 305 43.56 32.31 -0.78
CA ASP A 305 44.11 32.21 -2.13
C ASP A 305 45.21 31.13 -2.24
N THR A 306 46.17 31.15 -1.32
CA THR A 306 47.33 30.24 -1.34
C THR A 306 46.91 28.78 -1.19
N ASN A 307 45.93 28.53 -0.31
CA ASN A 307 45.43 27.18 -0.04
C ASN A 307 44.22 26.80 -0.91
N ARG A 308 43.84 27.65 -1.89
CA ARG A 308 42.71 27.42 -2.80
C ARG A 308 41.41 27.10 -2.06
N LEU A 309 41.11 27.84 -0.98
CA LEU A 309 39.96 27.59 -0.11
C LEU A 309 38.67 28.25 -0.61
N HIS A 310 38.70 28.89 -1.78
CA HIS A 310 37.48 29.42 -2.40
C HIS A 310 36.50 28.28 -2.70
N VAL A 311 35.23 28.49 -2.37
CA VAL A 311 34.18 27.47 -2.51
C VAL A 311 34.08 26.98 -3.95
N HIS A 312 34.08 27.89 -4.93
CA HIS A 312 34.01 27.60 -6.37
C HIS A 312 35.21 26.79 -6.91
N GLN A 313 36.32 26.71 -6.16
CA GLN A 313 37.50 25.91 -6.54
C GLN A 313 37.43 24.48 -6.00
N ASN A 314 36.53 24.21 -5.06
CA ASN A 314 36.40 22.93 -4.35
C ASN A 314 35.03 22.26 -4.57
N VAL A 315 34.15 22.89 -5.34
CA VAL A 315 32.86 22.33 -5.78
C VAL A 315 32.88 22.23 -7.30
N ASP A 316 32.58 21.04 -7.83
CA ASP A 316 32.31 20.89 -9.26
C ASP A 316 30.90 21.41 -9.56
N GLU A 317 30.81 22.71 -9.78
CA GLU A 317 29.53 23.35 -10.12
C GLU A 317 28.94 22.82 -11.43
N GLY A 318 29.77 22.30 -12.33
CA GLY A 318 29.32 21.67 -13.57
C GLY A 318 28.54 20.39 -13.28
N ALA A 319 29.08 19.54 -12.42
CA ALA A 319 28.42 18.33 -11.96
C ALA A 319 27.14 18.64 -11.17
N VAL A 320 27.17 19.63 -10.26
CA VAL A 320 25.98 20.05 -9.51
C VAL A 320 24.88 20.55 -10.47
N ARG A 321 25.23 21.37 -11.47
CA ARG A 321 24.29 21.84 -12.50
C ARG A 321 23.74 20.71 -13.37
N GLU A 322 24.54 19.70 -13.74
CA GLU A 322 24.02 18.58 -14.52
C GLU A 322 23.12 17.66 -13.69
N VAL A 323 23.41 17.46 -12.40
CA VAL A 323 22.50 16.76 -11.48
C VAL A 323 21.18 17.52 -11.37
N ASP A 324 21.21 18.85 -11.19
CA ASP A 324 19.98 19.66 -11.19
C ASP A 324 19.21 19.54 -12.50
N ARG A 325 19.90 19.54 -13.65
CA ARG A 325 19.27 19.37 -14.97
C ARG A 325 18.66 17.98 -15.15
N LEU A 326 19.28 16.93 -14.61
CA LEU A 326 18.77 15.56 -14.63
C LEU A 326 17.55 15.42 -13.72
N VAL A 327 17.62 16.00 -12.53
CA VAL A 327 16.52 16.06 -11.56
C VAL A 327 15.31 16.79 -12.16
N ASP A 328 15.52 17.92 -12.83
CA ASP A 328 14.45 18.66 -13.51
C ASP A 328 13.78 17.81 -14.61
N ARG A 329 14.57 17.12 -15.44
CA ARG A 329 14.04 16.18 -16.46
C ARG A 329 13.23 15.05 -15.84
N HIS A 330 13.66 14.53 -14.68
CA HIS A 330 12.95 13.47 -13.98
C HIS A 330 11.66 13.96 -13.33
N ILE A 331 11.67 15.16 -12.73
CA ILE A 331 10.45 15.78 -12.18
C ILE A 331 9.42 16.01 -13.28
N GLU A 332 9.82 16.60 -14.42
CA GLU A 332 8.92 16.80 -15.57
C GLU A 332 8.36 15.47 -16.08
N ARG A 333 9.21 14.46 -16.26
CA ARG A 333 8.77 13.14 -16.74
C ARG A 333 7.84 12.45 -15.75
N VAL A 334 8.07 12.57 -14.45
CA VAL A 334 7.21 12.03 -13.40
C VAL A 334 5.85 12.76 -13.37
N GLN A 335 5.84 14.08 -13.55
CA GLN A 335 4.62 14.87 -13.69
C GLN A 335 3.83 14.50 -14.95
N ASP A 336 4.51 14.32 -16.09
CA ASP A 336 3.90 13.89 -17.34
C ASP A 336 3.27 12.49 -17.22
N ILE A 337 3.96 11.56 -16.56
CA ILE A 337 3.42 10.22 -16.28
C ILE A 337 2.20 10.32 -15.36
N SER A 338 2.27 11.12 -14.29
CA SER A 338 1.14 11.33 -13.38
C SER A 338 -0.06 11.96 -14.09
N GLN A 339 0.15 12.97 -14.95
CA GLN A 339 -0.91 13.60 -15.72
C GLN A 339 -1.48 12.67 -16.79
N GLY A 340 -0.62 11.88 -17.45
CA GLY A 340 -1.02 10.87 -18.41
C GLY A 340 -1.90 9.79 -17.76
N LEU A 341 -1.54 9.36 -16.55
CA LEU A 341 -2.32 8.44 -15.73
C LEU A 341 -3.68 9.02 -15.33
N LEU A 342 -3.74 10.29 -14.91
CA LEU A 342 -5.00 10.97 -14.60
C LEU A 342 -5.91 11.15 -15.83
N LYS A 343 -5.34 11.52 -16.99
CA LYS A 343 -6.09 11.60 -18.26
C LYS A 343 -6.56 10.24 -18.74
N MET A 344 -5.76 9.19 -18.56
CA MET A 344 -6.15 7.81 -18.88
C MET A 344 -7.36 7.38 -18.04
N VAL A 345 -7.37 7.72 -16.75
CA VAL A 345 -8.53 7.51 -15.87
C VAL A 345 -9.75 8.26 -16.38
N GLU A 346 -9.62 9.57 -16.67
CA GLU A 346 -10.72 10.40 -17.19
C GLU A 346 -11.30 9.84 -18.49
N HIS A 347 -10.44 9.44 -19.44
CA HIS A 347 -10.85 8.82 -20.69
C HIS A 347 -11.51 7.46 -20.50
N THR A 348 -10.96 6.60 -19.64
CA THR A 348 -11.52 5.27 -19.35
C THR A 348 -12.93 5.41 -18.76
N VAL A 349 -13.12 6.36 -17.83
CA VAL A 349 -14.42 6.65 -17.21
C VAL A 349 -15.41 7.22 -18.24
N ALA A 350 -14.98 8.15 -19.09
CA ALA A 350 -15.84 8.77 -20.10
C ALA A 350 -16.26 7.79 -21.21
N GLN A 351 -15.36 6.92 -21.65
CA GLN A 351 -15.58 5.96 -22.72
C GLN A 351 -16.54 4.83 -22.29
N ASP A 352 -16.43 4.37 -21.04
CA ASP A 352 -17.36 3.38 -20.47
C ASP A 352 -18.76 3.94 -20.20
N GLY A 353 -18.86 5.22 -19.81
CA GLY A 353 -20.15 5.91 -19.72
C GLY A 353 -20.89 5.94 -21.06
N GLN A 354 -20.17 6.13 -22.17
CA GLN A 354 -20.73 6.06 -23.51
C GLN A 354 -21.13 4.63 -23.92
N TRP A 355 -20.33 3.61 -23.58
CA TRP A 355 -20.68 2.22 -23.87
C TRP A 355 -21.90 1.75 -23.07
N ALA A 356 -22.02 2.15 -21.81
CA ALA A 356 -23.20 1.83 -20.98
C ALA A 356 -24.49 2.48 -21.51
N LEU A 357 -24.42 3.71 -22.02
CA LEU A 357 -25.56 4.37 -22.68
C LEU A 357 -25.92 3.72 -24.02
N THR A 358 -24.93 3.23 -24.77
CA THR A 358 -25.11 2.65 -26.12
C THR A 358 -25.60 1.20 -26.08
N TYR A 359 -25.22 0.43 -25.06
CA TYR A 359 -25.50 -1.02 -24.99
C TYR A 359 -26.36 -1.44 -23.78
N GLY A 360 -26.64 -0.56 -22.82
CA GLY A 360 -27.43 -0.86 -21.62
C GLY A 360 -28.94 -0.80 -21.78
N SER A 361 -29.45 -0.51 -22.99
CA SER A 361 -30.88 -0.38 -23.30
C SER A 361 -31.46 -1.53 -24.16
N ARG A 362 -30.82 -2.71 -24.17
CA ARG A 362 -31.38 -3.94 -24.76
C ARG A 362 -31.54 -5.05 -23.74
#